data_AF-A0A9Q3J8B9-F1
#
_entry.id   AF-A0A9Q3J8B9-F1
#
_cell.length_a   1.000
_cell.length_b   1.000
_cell.length_c   1.000
_cell.angle_alpha   90.00
_cell.angle_beta   90.00
_cell.angle_gamma   90.00
#
_symmetry.space_group_name_H-M   'P 1'
#
loop_
_entity.id
_entity.type
_entity.pdbx_description
1 polymer ?
#
loop_
_entity_poly.entity_id
_entity_poly.type
_entity_poly.pdbx_seq_one_letter_code
_entity_poly.pdbx_strand_id
1 'polypeptide(L)'
;MQELWDEEEDPEEIETIIQVVPPVYHNSLDVFSKVKAEKPPPNHVCDRHIELEKSLPPVRVIYSLSNKESDTLRAYISQNLEKGFI
;
A
#
# COMPACT_ATOMS: atom_id res chain seq x y z
N MET A 1 2.95 -25.60 -9.03
CA MET A 1 1.79 -24.69 -9.00
C MET A 1 2.25 -23.36 -9.54
N GLN A 2 2.29 -23.26 -10.87
CA GLN A 2 2.33 -22.01 -11.62
C GLN A 2 0.87 -21.65 -11.82
N GLU A 3 0.34 -20.72 -11.04
CA GLU A 3 -0.98 -20.11 -11.22
C GLU A 3 -1.13 -19.08 -10.10
N LEU A 4 -0.50 -17.91 -10.24
CA LEU A 4 -0.87 -16.75 -9.44
C LEU A 4 -0.33 -15.49 -10.17
N TRP A 5 -1.23 -14.86 -10.93
CA TRP A 5 -1.22 -13.47 -11.42
C TRP A 5 -0.19 -13.14 -12.50
N ASP A 6 -0.50 -13.55 -13.74
CA ASP A 6 -0.31 -12.67 -14.89
C ASP A 6 -1.23 -11.47 -14.66
N GLU A 7 -0.72 -10.46 -13.95
CA GLU A 7 -1.36 -9.16 -13.88
C GLU A 7 -1.08 -8.49 -15.21
N GLU A 8 -2.09 -8.37 -16.06
CA GLU A 8 -1.98 -7.62 -17.32
C GLU A 8 -1.58 -6.17 -16.96
N GLU A 9 -0.29 -5.88 -17.04
CA GLU A 9 0.22 -4.53 -16.98
C GLU A 9 -0.34 -3.78 -18.20
N ASP A 10 -1.07 -2.70 -17.95
CA ASP A 10 -1.62 -1.85 -18.99
C ASP A 10 -0.46 -1.36 -19.88
N PRO A 11 -0.45 -1.69 -21.18
CA PRO A 11 0.63 -1.30 -22.08
C PRO A 11 0.80 0.22 -22.18
N GLU A 12 -0.26 1.00 -21.95
CA GLU A 12 -0.19 2.46 -21.91
C GLU A 12 0.59 2.94 -20.67
N GLU A 13 0.45 2.27 -19.53
CA GLU A 13 1.16 2.62 -18.30
C GLU A 13 2.67 2.36 -18.44
N ILE A 14 3.06 1.21 -18.99
CA ILE A 14 4.47 0.85 -19.19
C ILE A 14 5.19 1.88 -20.08
N GLU A 15 4.55 2.34 -21.16
CA GLU A 15 5.14 3.33 -22.05
C GLU A 15 5.39 4.66 -21.32
N THR A 16 4.45 5.11 -20.48
CA THR A 16 4.65 6.32 -19.67
C THR A 16 5.79 6.18 -18.66
N ILE A 17 5.91 5.01 -18.03
CA ILE A 17 6.98 4.77 -17.04
C ILE A 17 8.35 4.81 -17.72
N ILE A 18 8.51 4.18 -18.89
CA ILE A 18 9.79 4.17 -19.63
C ILE A 18 10.22 5.58 -20.04
N GLN A 19 9.27 6.45 -20.39
CA GLN A 19 9.55 7.85 -20.76
C GLN A 19 9.98 8.72 -19.57
N VAL A 20 9.43 8.46 -18.38
CA VAL A 20 9.68 9.26 -17.17
C VAL A 20 10.91 8.77 -16.40
N VAL A 21 11.12 7.46 -16.37
CA VAL A 21 12.16 6.83 -15.55
C VAL A 21 13.53 6.91 -16.25
N PRO A 22 14.58 7.38 -15.57
CA PRO A 22 15.93 7.39 -16.12
C PRO A 22 16.41 5.99 -16.55
N PRO A 23 17.23 5.87 -17.62
CA PRO A 23 17.67 4.57 -18.16
C PRO A 23 18.36 3.65 -17.15
N VAL A 24 19.01 4.22 -16.13
CA VAL A 24 19.69 3.47 -15.06
C VAL A 24 18.73 2.57 -14.28
N TYR A 25 17.45 2.96 -14.19
CA TYR A 25 16.42 2.24 -13.45
C TYR A 25 15.49 1.41 -14.35
N HIS A 26 15.78 1.32 -15.66
CA HIS A 26 14.96 0.52 -16.59
C HIS A 26 14.98 -0.99 -16.28
N ASN A 27 15.96 -1.46 -15.51
CA ASN A 27 15.99 -2.83 -15.00
C ASN A 27 14.97 -3.08 -13.87
N SER A 28 14.38 -2.03 -13.30
CA SER A 28 13.47 -2.07 -12.15
C SER A 28 12.19 -1.27 -12.43
N LEU A 29 11.69 -1.31 -13.68
CA LEU A 29 10.46 -0.64 -14.08
C LEU A 29 9.23 -1.19 -13.34
N ASP A 30 9.30 -2.45 -12.94
CA ASP A 30 8.27 -3.13 -12.16
C ASP A 30 7.97 -2.44 -10.81
N VAL A 31 8.98 -1.83 -10.18
CA VAL A 31 8.83 -1.08 -8.92
C VAL A 31 7.98 0.19 -9.10
N PHE A 32 7.87 0.70 -10.33
CA PHE A 32 7.11 1.91 -10.64
C PHE A 32 5.65 1.63 -11.06
N SER A 33 5.24 0.36 -11.14
CA SER A 33 3.86 -0.02 -11.44
C SER A 33 2.94 0.40 -10.29
N LYS A 34 1.86 1.13 -10.62
CA LYS A 34 0.85 1.50 -9.62
C LYS A 34 0.14 0.28 -9.07
N VAL A 35 -0.17 -0.70 -9.91
CA VAL A 35 -0.87 -1.93 -9.52
C VAL A 35 -0.05 -2.72 -8.49
N LYS A 36 1.25 -2.89 -8.74
CA LYS A 36 2.15 -3.56 -7.78
C LYS A 36 2.30 -2.76 -6.49
N ALA A 37 2.31 -1.44 -6.56
CA ALA A 37 2.41 -0.56 -5.39
C ALA A 37 1.14 -0.59 -4.51
N GLU A 38 -0.02 -0.94 -5.06
CA GLU A 38 -1.27 -1.08 -4.31
C GLU A 38 -1.38 -2.39 -3.54
N LYS A 39 -0.43 -3.32 -3.71
CA LYS A 39 -0.40 -4.60 -3.00
C LYS A 39 0.55 -4.55 -1.81
N PRO A 40 0.15 -5.10 -0.65
CA PRO A 40 1.07 -5.22 0.46
C PRO A 40 2.22 -6.16 0.10
N PRO A 41 3.44 -5.89 0.61
CA PRO A 41 4.55 -6.81 0.44
C PRO A 41 4.20 -8.17 1.09
N PRO A 42 4.75 -9.28 0.56
CA PRO A 42 4.55 -10.58 1.15
C PRO A 42 5.08 -10.63 2.59
N ASN A 43 4.48 -11.49 3.42
CA ASN A 43 4.92 -11.69 4.79
C ASN A 43 6.39 -12.14 4.81
N HIS A 44 7.23 -11.45 5.58
CA HIS A 44 8.65 -11.75 5.68
C HIS A 44 8.97 -12.37 7.04
N VAL A 45 9.99 -13.24 7.05
CA VAL A 45 10.54 -13.82 8.30
C VAL A 45 11.04 -12.72 9.27
N CYS A 46 11.32 -11.53 8.75
CA CYS A 46 11.80 -10.36 9.49
C CYS A 46 10.68 -9.41 9.94
N ASP A 47 9.41 -9.84 9.93
CA ASP A 47 8.31 -9.03 10.46
C ASP A 47 8.63 -8.57 11.88
N ARG A 48 8.50 -7.26 12.11
CA ARG A 48 8.89 -6.64 13.39
C ARG A 48 7.88 -7.01 14.46
N HIS A 49 8.32 -7.84 15.41
CA HIS A 49 7.55 -8.08 16.63
C HIS A 49 7.59 -6.86 17.54
N ILE A 50 6.42 -6.43 18.05
CA ILE A 50 6.32 -5.35 19.03
C ILE A 50 6.21 -6.00 20.41
N GLU A 51 7.31 -5.95 21.17
CA GLU A 51 7.33 -6.39 22.56
C GLU A 51 6.58 -5.37 23.44
N LEU A 52 5.57 -5.84 24.16
CA LEU A 52 4.81 -4.99 25.09
C LEU A 52 5.50 -4.97 26.46
N GLU A 53 5.81 -3.77 26.96
CA GLU A 53 6.13 -3.60 28.37
C GLU A 53 4.87 -3.71 29.24
N LYS A 54 5.05 -3.97 30.55
CA LYS A 54 4.05 -4.52 31.50
C LYS A 54 2.79 -3.68 31.78
N SER A 55 2.43 -2.70 30.95
CA SER A 55 1.11 -2.07 31.00
C SER A 55 0.66 -1.55 29.62
N LEU A 56 -0.60 -1.81 29.28
CA LEU A 56 -1.24 -1.20 28.13
C LEU A 56 -1.43 0.30 28.38
N PRO A 57 -1.22 1.16 27.36
CA PRO A 57 -1.49 2.58 27.50
C PRO A 57 -2.98 2.82 27.79
N PRO A 58 -3.33 3.89 28.54
CA PRO A 58 -4.72 4.24 28.79
C PRO A 58 -5.45 4.54 27.47
N VAL A 59 -6.67 4.02 27.34
CA VAL A 59 -7.53 4.29 26.18
C VAL A 59 -7.83 5.78 26.13
N ARG A 60 -7.51 6.42 25.00
CA ARG A 60 -7.76 7.84 24.77
C ARG A 60 -9.04 8.03 23.96
N VAL A 61 -9.76 9.11 24.25
CA VAL A 61 -10.85 9.57 23.40
C VAL A 61 -10.29 10.07 22.07
N ILE A 62 -11.00 9.78 20.98
CA ILE A 62 -10.65 10.26 19.65
C ILE A 62 -11.12 11.72 19.54
N TYR A 63 -10.31 12.58 18.94
CA TYR A 63 -10.70 13.97 18.69
C TYR A 63 -11.92 14.04 17.76
N SER A 64 -12.84 14.97 18.04
CA SER A 64 -14.00 15.19 17.17
C SER A 64 -13.54 15.71 15.81
N LEU A 65 -13.94 15.02 14.75
CA LEU A 65 -13.73 15.45 13.38
C LEU A 65 -14.94 16.23 12.89
N SER A 66 -14.72 17.18 11.99
CA SER A 66 -15.79 17.79 11.21
C SER A 66 -16.43 16.77 10.26
N ASN A 67 -17.61 17.09 9.71
CA ASN A 67 -18.29 16.21 8.76
C ASN A 67 -17.42 15.92 7.53
N LYS A 68 -16.78 16.94 6.97
CA LYS A 68 -15.90 16.81 5.80
C LYS A 68 -14.69 15.91 6.09
N GLU A 69 -14.07 16.08 7.26
CA GLU A 69 -12.94 15.25 7.68
C GLU A 69 -13.37 13.80 7.91
N SER A 70 -14.54 13.59 8.49
CA SER A 70 -15.11 12.25 8.72
C SER A 70 -15.39 11.52 7.41
N ASP A 71 -15.99 12.20 6.43
CA ASP A 71 -16.28 11.61 5.11
C ASP A 71 -14.98 11.26 4.38
N THR A 72 -13.99 12.17 4.43
CA THR A 72 -12.67 11.95 3.82
C THR A 72 -11.94 10.78 4.49
N LEU A 73 -11.96 10.71 5.82
CA LEU A 73 -11.36 9.61 6.58
C LEU A 73 -12.01 8.27 6.24
N ARG A 74 -13.34 8.22 6.15
CA ARG A 74 -14.08 7.00 5.80
C ARG A 74 -13.70 6.52 4.40
N ALA A 75 -13.67 7.42 3.42
CA ALA A 75 -13.27 7.06 2.06
C ALA A 75 -11.83 6.50 2.01
N TYR A 76 -10.91 7.14 2.73
CA TYR A 76 -9.53 6.66 2.84
C TYR A 76 -9.44 5.28 3.50
N ILE A 77 -10.12 5.07 4.62
CA ILE A 77 -10.12 3.78 5.33
C ILE A 77 -10.69 2.69 4.43
N SER A 78 -11.84 2.91 3.78
CA SER A 78 -12.44 1.93 2.86
C SER A 78 -11.49 1.55 1.73
N GLN A 79 -10.86 2.54 1.07
CA GLN A 79 -9.92 2.29 -0.01
C GLN A 79 -8.70 1.46 0.44
N ASN A 80 -8.15 1.74 1.62
CA ASN A 80 -6.96 1.03 2.11
C ASN A 80 -7.29 -0.34 2.72
N LEU A 81 -8.51 -0.53 3.23
CA LEU A 81 -9.04 -1.85 3.63
C LEU A 81 -9.20 -2.77 2.42
N GLU A 82 -9.76 -2.25 1.32
CA GLU A 82 -9.90 -3.01 0.07
C GLU A 82 -8.53 -3.46 -0.49
N LYS A 83 -7.49 -2.63 -0.31
CA LYS A 83 -6.10 -2.94 -0.67
C LYS A 83 -5.40 -3.90 0.31
N GLY A 84 -5.97 -4.13 1.50
CA GLY A 84 -5.37 -4.96 2.55
C GLY A 84 -4.19 -4.32 3.28
N PHE A 85 -4.11 -2.98 3.29
CA PHE A 85 -3.09 -2.24 4.05
C PHE A 85 -3.45 -2.03 5.53
N ILE A 86 -4.75 -2.13 5.87
CA ILE A 86 -5.31 -1.91 7.20
C ILE A 86 -6.09 -3.15 7.63
#